data_AF-A0A524IJE5-F1
#
_entry.id   AF-A0A524IJE5-F1
#
_cell.length_a   1.000
_cell.length_b   1.000
_cell.length_c   1.000
_cell.angle_alpha   90.00
_cell.angle_beta   90.00
_cell.angle_gamma   90.00
#
_symmetry.space_group_name_H-M   'P 1'
#
loop_
_entity.id
_entity.type
_entity.pdbx_description
1 polymer ?
#
loop_
_entity_poly.entity_id
_entity_poly.type
_entity_poly.pdbx_seq_one_letter_code
_entity_poly.pdbx_strand_id
1 'polypeptide(L)'
;LGLVGARDSGVHGYQLKGELEALCNEFWEVNFGRLYRALDLLDQAGDLQVEAELQDGRPNRKVYRITEKGKQTLDDWLLQPVSERPRPLRDELVLKLLFLGRSNVEALTEQIRHQRSIYLGKLALIAQWKRRLLKSDMDGEVTSLVMDGMERRLRAEFAWLDDVTRKLVLHARPDVGVKPSDRDDKSSN
;
A
#
# COMPACT_ATOMS: atom_id res chain seq x y z
N LEU A 1 -6.87 17.57 -4.61
CA LEU A 1 -8.11 18.24 -5.01
C LEU A 1 -9.27 17.86 -4.09
N GLY A 2 -9.70 16.60 -4.02
CA GLY A 2 -10.84 16.19 -3.16
C GLY A 2 -10.80 16.70 -1.71
N LEU A 3 -9.69 16.49 -0.98
CA LEU A 3 -9.55 17.01 0.40
C LEU A 3 -9.62 18.55 0.51
N VAL A 4 -9.15 19.28 -0.52
CA VAL A 4 -9.20 20.75 -0.53
C VAL A 4 -10.61 21.22 -0.89
N GLY A 5 -11.26 20.55 -1.85
CA GLY A 5 -12.61 20.88 -2.31
C GLY A 5 -13.72 20.53 -1.33
N ALA A 6 -13.46 19.67 -0.35
CA ALA A 6 -14.40 19.39 0.74
C ALA A 6 -14.59 20.58 1.71
N ARG A 7 -13.81 21.65 1.58
CA ARG A 7 -13.81 22.80 2.50
C ARG A 7 -13.78 24.12 1.73
N ASP A 8 -14.91 24.82 1.72
CA ASP A 8 -15.02 26.12 1.04
C ASP A 8 -14.08 27.19 1.63
N SER A 9 -13.74 27.09 2.92
CA SER A 9 -12.83 28.01 3.61
C SER A 9 -11.36 27.87 3.19
N GLY A 10 -11.01 26.84 2.42
CA GLY A 10 -9.62 26.46 2.15
C GLY A 10 -8.97 25.68 3.28
N VAL A 11 -7.78 25.13 3.01
CA VAL A 11 -7.07 24.20 3.89
C VAL A 11 -5.60 24.58 4.01
N HIS A 12 -5.05 24.54 5.22
CA HIS A 12 -3.61 24.72 5.40
C HIS A 12 -2.83 23.48 4.96
N GLY A 13 -1.63 23.68 4.40
CA GLY A 13 -0.80 22.54 3.95
C GLY A 13 -0.49 21.51 5.05
N TYR A 14 -0.27 21.95 6.30
CA TYR A 14 -0.04 21.03 7.43
C TYR A 14 -1.30 20.24 7.82
N GLN A 15 -2.47 20.90 7.78
CA GLN A 15 -3.74 20.24 8.02
C GLN A 15 -4.04 19.21 6.93
N LEU A 16 -3.88 19.61 5.66
CA LEU A 16 -4.06 18.72 4.51
C LEU A 16 -3.17 17.48 4.62
N LYS A 17 -1.92 17.68 5.07
CA LYS A 17 -1.00 16.58 5.36
C LYS A 17 -1.55 15.63 6.42
N GLY A 18 -1.98 16.14 7.58
CA GLY A 18 -2.54 15.30 8.64
C GLY A 18 -3.81 14.55 8.20
N GLU A 19 -4.65 15.19 7.39
CA GLU A 19 -5.85 14.57 6.82
C GLU A 19 -5.49 13.49 5.78
N LEU A 20 -4.52 13.76 4.91
CA LEU A 20 -4.06 12.79 3.91
C LEU A 20 -3.35 11.61 4.58
N GLU A 21 -2.59 11.82 5.65
CA GLU A 21 -2.04 10.73 6.46
C GLU A 21 -3.17 9.92 7.12
N ALA A 22 -4.17 10.60 7.69
CA ALA A 22 -5.30 9.93 8.33
C ALA A 22 -6.19 9.13 7.35
N LEU A 23 -6.24 9.55 6.08
CA LEU A 23 -7.05 8.97 5.02
C LEU A 23 -6.31 7.90 4.20
N CYS A 24 -5.04 8.14 3.87
CA CYS A 24 -4.33 7.43 2.81
C CYS A 24 -3.00 6.77 3.24
N ASN A 25 -2.42 7.09 4.41
CA ASN A 25 -1.06 6.64 4.77
C ASN A 25 -0.79 5.13 4.61
N GLU A 26 -1.79 4.28 4.87
CA GLU A 26 -1.65 2.82 4.77
C GLU A 26 -1.79 2.27 3.33
N PHE A 27 -2.35 3.05 2.41
CA PHE A 27 -2.43 2.71 0.97
C PHE A 27 -1.38 3.43 0.14
N TRP A 28 -0.94 4.59 0.60
CA TRP A 28 -0.03 5.48 -0.08
C TRP A 28 0.89 6.11 0.96
N GLU A 29 2.17 5.76 0.91
CA GLU A 29 3.16 6.52 1.67
C GLU A 29 3.16 7.97 1.16
N VAL A 30 2.64 8.88 1.99
CA VAL A 30 2.57 10.28 1.65
C VAL A 30 3.93 10.91 1.94
N ASN A 31 4.76 11.02 0.91
CA ASN A 31 6.00 11.78 1.03
C ASN A 31 5.70 13.28 1.04
N PHE A 32 6.10 13.97 2.11
CA PHE A 32 5.96 15.41 2.30
C PHE A 32 6.44 16.26 1.13
N GLY A 33 7.65 15.97 0.65
CA GLY A 33 8.22 16.69 -0.49
C GLY A 33 7.39 16.48 -1.76
N ARG A 34 6.76 15.31 -1.92
CA ARG A 34 5.85 15.05 -3.04
C ARG A 34 4.51 15.77 -2.85
N LEU A 35 3.97 15.85 -1.64
CA LEU A 35 2.73 16.58 -1.37
C LEU A 35 2.87 18.06 -1.72
N TYR A 36 3.88 18.76 -1.19
CA TYR A 36 4.04 20.18 -1.47
C TYR A 36 4.35 20.46 -2.93
N ARG A 37 5.18 19.62 -3.58
CA ARG A 37 5.39 19.73 -5.04
C ARG A 37 4.09 19.53 -5.83
N ALA A 38 3.25 18.58 -5.43
CA ALA A 38 1.95 18.38 -6.09
C ALA A 38 1.03 19.59 -5.89
N LEU A 39 1.04 20.21 -4.70
CA LEU A 39 0.27 21.42 -4.45
C LEU A 39 0.77 22.60 -5.30
N ASP A 40 2.08 22.80 -5.41
CA ASP A 40 2.66 23.85 -6.25
C ASP A 40 2.34 23.61 -7.74
N LEU A 41 2.35 22.35 -8.21
CA LEU A 41 1.97 22.02 -9.58
C LEU A 41 0.48 22.27 -9.85
N LEU A 42 -0.40 21.94 -8.90
CA LEU A 42 -1.84 22.20 -9.02
C LEU A 42 -2.16 23.70 -9.00
N ASP A 43 -1.41 24.49 -8.22
CA ASP A 43 -1.50 25.96 -8.22
C ASP A 43 -1.04 26.55 -9.57
N GLN A 44 0.11 26.10 -10.09
CA GLN A 44 0.61 26.50 -11.41
C GLN A 44 -0.35 26.11 -12.56
N ALA A 45 -1.01 24.96 -12.42
CA ALA A 45 -2.04 24.53 -13.36
C ALA A 45 -3.36 25.30 -13.21
N GLY A 46 -3.54 26.10 -12.14
CA GLY A 46 -4.77 26.82 -11.86
C GLY A 46 -5.91 25.96 -11.31
N ASP A 47 -5.61 24.73 -10.87
CA ASP A 47 -6.57 23.85 -10.19
C ASP A 47 -6.73 24.22 -8.71
N LEU A 48 -5.70 24.86 -8.14
CA LEU A 48 -5.73 25.45 -6.81
C LEU A 48 -5.43 26.95 -6.89
N GLN A 49 -5.93 27.68 -5.90
CA GLN A 49 -5.52 29.04 -5.59
C GLN A 49 -4.83 29.03 -4.21
N VAL A 50 -3.66 29.66 -4.13
CA VAL A 50 -2.88 29.74 -2.89
C VAL A 50 -2.82 31.16 -2.37
N GLU A 51 -3.23 31.35 -1.12
CA GLU A 51 -3.16 32.63 -0.41
C GLU A 51 -2.16 32.53 0.74
N ALA A 52 -1.38 33.59 0.94
CA ALA A 52 -0.51 33.72 2.09
C ALA A 52 -1.29 34.37 3.25
N GLU A 53 -1.44 33.62 4.34
CA GLU A 53 -1.94 34.13 5.61
C GLU A 53 -0.75 34.62 6.44
N LEU A 54 -0.70 35.94 6.64
CA LEU A 54 0.31 36.61 7.47
C LEU A 54 0.12 36.20 8.93
N GLN A 55 1.21 35.83 9.59
CA GLN A 55 1.20 35.49 11.02
C GLN A 55 2.16 36.41 11.79
N ASP A 56 1.71 36.97 12.90
CA ASP A 56 2.57 37.78 13.76
C ASP A 56 3.61 36.90 14.47
N GLY A 57 4.88 37.20 14.27
CA GLY A 57 6.00 36.50 14.91
C GLY A 57 6.25 35.06 14.45
N ARG A 58 5.62 34.59 13.35
CA ARG A 58 5.81 33.25 12.77
C ARG A 58 5.82 33.29 11.24
N PRO A 59 6.38 32.27 10.55
CA PRO A 59 6.33 32.21 9.09
C PRO A 59 4.90 32.20 8.56
N ASN A 60 4.67 32.90 7.44
CA ASN A 60 3.38 32.91 6.75
C ASN A 60 2.90 31.50 6.44
N ARG A 61 1.59 31.28 6.54
CA ARG A 61 0.96 30.01 6.16
C ARG A 61 0.34 30.11 4.79
N LYS A 62 0.45 29.04 4.01
CA LYS A 62 -0.30 28.89 2.75
C LYS A 62 -1.68 28.31 3.05
N VAL A 63 -2.72 28.96 2.54
CA VAL A 63 -4.10 28.45 2.49
C VAL A 63 -4.38 28.07 1.04
N TYR A 64 -4.77 26.81 0.82
CA TYR A 64 -5.11 26.28 -0.49
C TYR A 64 -6.63 26.23 -0.65
N ARG A 65 -7.16 26.76 -1.75
CA ARG A 65 -8.56 26.65 -2.15
C ARG A 65 -8.66 25.99 -3.51
N ILE A 66 -9.67 25.14 -3.71
CA ILE A 66 -9.93 24.57 -5.03
C ILE A 66 -10.56 25.64 -5.93
N THR A 67 -10.12 25.73 -7.18
CA THR A 67 -10.78 26.60 -8.17
C THR A 67 -11.93 25.85 -8.85
N GLU A 68 -12.75 26.56 -9.62
CA GLU A 68 -13.79 25.92 -10.43
C GLU A 68 -13.17 24.95 -11.47
N LYS A 69 -12.04 25.34 -12.06
CA LYS A 69 -11.24 24.45 -12.90
C LYS A 69 -10.81 23.20 -12.13
N GLY A 70 -10.29 23.36 -10.90
CA GLY A 70 -9.86 22.24 -10.08
C GLY A 70 -10.99 21.27 -9.70
N LYS A 71 -12.23 21.77 -9.55
CA LYS A 71 -13.41 20.92 -9.35
C LYS A 71 -13.69 20.08 -10.60
N GLN A 72 -13.71 20.71 -11.78
CA GLN A 72 -13.88 19.99 -13.05
C GLN A 72 -12.77 18.95 -13.27
N THR A 73 -11.50 19.31 -13.03
CA THR A 73 -10.36 18.39 -13.09
C THR A 73 -10.55 17.18 -12.15
N LEU A 74 -11.10 17.40 -10.96
CA LEU A 74 -11.39 16.33 -10.00
C LEU A 74 -12.53 15.42 -10.50
N ASP A 75 -13.63 16.01 -10.94
CA ASP A 75 -14.80 15.26 -11.41
C ASP A 75 -14.46 14.41 -12.64
N ASP A 76 -13.73 15.00 -13.60
CA ASP A 76 -13.24 14.30 -14.78
C ASP A 76 -12.35 13.12 -14.39
N TRP A 77 -11.44 13.31 -13.43
CA TRP A 77 -10.56 12.24 -12.95
C TRP A 77 -11.33 11.12 -12.22
N LEU A 78 -12.35 11.46 -11.45
CA LEU A 78 -13.18 10.47 -10.73
C LEU A 78 -14.02 9.61 -11.68
N LEU A 79 -14.45 10.17 -12.81
CA LEU A 79 -15.24 9.49 -13.84
C LEU A 79 -14.37 8.80 -14.89
N GLN A 80 -13.08 9.10 -14.94
CA GLN A 80 -12.15 8.45 -15.84
C GLN A 80 -12.02 6.95 -15.50
N PRO A 81 -12.11 6.05 -16.49
CA PRO A 81 -11.85 4.63 -16.27
C PRO A 81 -10.48 4.39 -15.65
N VAL A 82 -10.40 3.42 -14.74
CA VAL A 82 -9.11 2.95 -14.21
C VAL A 82 -8.22 2.42 -15.34
N SER A 83 -6.91 2.48 -15.14
CA SER A 83 -5.93 2.02 -16.14
C SER A 83 -6.21 0.59 -16.61
N GLU A 84 -6.12 0.36 -17.92
CA GLU A 84 -6.30 -0.96 -18.55
C GLU A 84 -5.26 -1.99 -18.11
N ARG A 85 -4.10 -1.54 -17.60
CA ARG A 85 -3.05 -2.44 -17.16
C ARG A 85 -3.36 -2.97 -15.75
N PRO A 86 -3.27 -4.28 -15.52
CA PRO A 86 -3.40 -4.83 -14.18
C PRO A 86 -2.32 -4.23 -13.28
N ARG A 87 -2.65 -4.09 -11.98
CA ARG A 87 -1.68 -3.62 -10.99
C ARG A 87 -0.45 -4.52 -11.03
N PRO A 88 0.76 -3.95 -11.17
CA PRO A 88 1.97 -4.76 -11.25
C PRO A 88 2.18 -5.49 -9.91
N LEU A 89 2.47 -6.79 -9.99
CA LEU A 89 2.83 -7.58 -8.82
C LEU A 89 4.27 -7.24 -8.42
N ARG A 90 4.44 -6.32 -7.47
CA ARG A 90 5.75 -5.94 -6.90
C ARG A 90 5.80 -6.42 -5.46
N ASP A 91 6.26 -7.65 -5.27
CA ASP A 91 6.38 -8.28 -3.96
C ASP A 91 7.83 -8.72 -3.71
N GLU A 92 8.46 -8.09 -2.72
CA GLU A 92 9.83 -8.39 -2.31
C GLU A 92 9.98 -9.80 -1.75
N LEU A 93 8.97 -10.31 -1.04
CA LEU A 93 9.00 -11.67 -0.50
C LEU A 93 9.00 -12.69 -1.65
N VAL A 94 8.18 -12.48 -2.70
CA VAL A 94 8.19 -13.35 -3.88
C VAL A 94 9.58 -13.44 -4.49
N LEU A 95 10.28 -12.30 -4.65
CA LEU A 95 11.65 -12.29 -5.15
C LEU A 95 12.59 -13.06 -4.22
N LYS A 96 12.51 -12.85 -2.90
CA LYS A 96 13.33 -13.57 -1.92
C LYS A 96 13.07 -15.08 -1.95
N LEU A 97 11.82 -15.52 -2.09
CA LEU A 97 11.45 -16.94 -2.17
C LEU A 97 12.04 -17.61 -3.41
N LEU A 98 12.11 -16.90 -4.55
CA LEU A 98 12.72 -17.41 -5.78
C LEU A 98 14.22 -17.69 -5.64
N PHE A 99 14.96 -16.86 -4.88
CA PHE A 99 16.42 -16.96 -4.79
C PHE A 99 16.93 -17.66 -3.53
N LEU A 100 16.21 -17.66 -2.41
CA LEU A 100 16.62 -18.36 -1.19
C LEU A 100 16.52 -19.89 -1.34
N GLY A 101 15.48 -20.37 -2.03
CA GLY A 101 15.25 -21.79 -2.26
C GLY A 101 15.13 -22.64 -0.98
N ARG A 102 14.93 -23.95 -1.13
CA ARG A 102 14.75 -24.89 0.00
C ARG A 102 16.04 -25.16 0.80
N SER A 103 17.19 -24.74 0.30
CA SER A 103 18.50 -24.93 0.97
C SER A 103 18.64 -24.16 2.28
N ASN A 104 17.81 -23.13 2.51
CA ASN A 104 17.83 -22.32 3.74
C ASN A 104 16.43 -22.17 4.35
N VAL A 105 15.91 -23.28 4.90
CA VAL A 105 14.56 -23.33 5.52
C VAL A 105 14.41 -22.34 6.68
N GLU A 106 15.48 -22.11 7.44
CA GLU A 106 15.46 -21.16 8.56
C GLU A 106 15.25 -19.73 8.07
N ALA A 107 16.07 -19.27 7.12
CA ALA A 107 15.91 -17.93 6.54
C ALA A 107 14.55 -17.76 5.87
N LEU A 108 14.05 -18.77 5.15
CA LEU A 108 12.71 -18.77 4.57
C LEU A 108 11.63 -18.58 5.66
N THR A 109 11.73 -19.34 6.75
CA THR A 109 10.78 -19.27 7.86
C THR A 109 10.76 -17.88 8.49
N GLU A 110 11.93 -17.26 8.68
CA GLU A 110 12.04 -15.91 9.24
C GLU A 110 11.47 -14.85 8.28
N GLN A 111 11.70 -14.95 6.97
CA GLN A 111 11.08 -14.03 6.01
C GLN A 111 9.55 -14.12 6.03
N ILE A 112 9.00 -15.34 6.11
CA ILE A 112 7.55 -15.55 6.19
C ILE A 112 6.98 -15.01 7.50
N ARG A 113 7.64 -15.27 8.63
CA ARG A 113 7.24 -14.75 9.96
C ARG A 113 7.24 -13.23 9.98
N HIS A 114 8.29 -12.61 9.44
CA HIS A 114 8.40 -11.17 9.35
C HIS A 114 7.29 -10.56 8.47
N GLN A 115 7.03 -11.14 7.30
CA GLN A 115 5.93 -10.68 6.45
C GLN A 115 4.57 -10.81 7.16
N ARG A 116 4.35 -11.91 7.89
CA ARG A 116 3.13 -12.13 8.66
C ARG A 116 2.94 -11.08 9.75
N SER A 117 4.00 -10.71 10.49
CA SER A 117 3.91 -9.68 11.53
C SER A 117 3.55 -8.31 10.95
N ILE A 118 4.10 -7.96 9.79
CA ILE A 118 3.73 -6.75 9.04
C ILE A 118 2.24 -6.75 8.69
N TYR A 119 1.71 -7.85 8.12
CA TYR A 119 0.30 -7.93 7.76
C TYR A 119 -0.65 -7.94 8.97
N LEU A 120 -0.24 -8.49 10.12
CA LEU A 120 -1.03 -8.43 11.35
C LEU A 120 -1.18 -6.97 11.82
N GLY A 121 -0.11 -6.19 11.75
CA GLY A 121 -0.16 -4.74 11.99
C GLY A 121 -1.15 -4.05 11.05
N LYS A 122 -1.06 -4.33 9.74
CA LYS A 122 -1.98 -3.76 8.74
C LYS A 122 -3.44 -4.11 8.98
N LEU A 123 -3.75 -5.33 9.41
CA LEU A 123 -5.13 -5.74 9.71
C LEU A 123 -5.73 -4.93 10.86
N ALA A 124 -4.96 -4.71 11.93
CA ALA A 124 -5.40 -3.87 13.05
C ALA A 124 -5.67 -2.42 12.61
N LEU A 125 -4.86 -1.90 11.69
CA LEU A 125 -5.01 -0.56 11.12
C LEU A 125 -6.27 -0.45 10.25
N ILE A 126 -6.55 -1.43 9.38
CA ILE A 126 -7.79 -1.48 8.58
C ILE A 126 -9.02 -1.39 9.48
N ALA A 127 -9.05 -2.12 10.60
CA ALA A 127 -10.17 -2.08 11.53
C ALA A 127 -10.33 -0.70 12.19
N GLN A 128 -9.24 -0.03 12.56
CA GLN A 128 -9.27 1.34 13.08
C GLN A 128 -9.78 2.33 12.03
N TRP A 129 -9.31 2.18 10.79
CA TRP A 129 -9.68 3.02 9.66
C TRP A 129 -11.14 2.90 9.28
N LYS A 130 -11.67 1.67 9.23
CA LYS A 130 -13.09 1.43 8.94
C LYS A 130 -13.96 2.20 9.93
N ARG A 131 -13.64 2.16 11.23
CA ARG A 131 -14.36 2.92 12.26
C ARG A 131 -14.25 4.45 12.10
N ARG A 132 -13.13 4.96 11.58
CA ARG A 132 -12.92 6.40 11.37
C ARG A 132 -13.68 6.89 10.14
N LEU A 133 -13.55 6.20 9.01
CA LEU A 133 -14.17 6.61 7.75
C LEU A 133 -15.71 6.49 7.80
N LEU A 134 -16.24 5.49 8.50
CA LEU A 134 -17.69 5.39 8.75
C LEU A 134 -18.26 6.54 9.63
N LYS A 135 -17.40 7.38 10.22
CA LYS A 135 -17.78 8.59 10.96
C LYS A 135 -17.47 9.89 10.20
N SER A 136 -16.94 9.79 8.98
CA SER A 136 -16.67 10.93 8.11
C SER A 136 -17.87 11.23 7.22
N ASP A 137 -17.81 12.33 6.47
CA ASP A 137 -18.84 12.73 5.52
C ASP A 137 -18.86 11.88 4.23
N MET A 138 -18.05 10.82 4.17
CA MET A 138 -18.01 9.87 3.05
C MET A 138 -19.22 8.93 3.08
N ASP A 139 -19.62 8.43 1.92
CA ASP A 139 -20.68 7.42 1.83
C ASP A 139 -20.31 6.15 2.62
N GLY A 140 -21.13 5.81 3.62
CA GLY A 140 -20.84 4.72 4.54
C GLY A 140 -20.88 3.33 3.91
N GLU A 141 -21.77 3.11 2.95
CA GLU A 141 -21.91 1.81 2.27
C GLU A 141 -20.73 1.56 1.34
N VAL A 142 -20.41 2.54 0.49
CA VAL A 142 -19.24 2.50 -0.40
C VAL A 142 -17.97 2.35 0.44
N THR A 143 -17.84 3.12 1.53
CA THR A 143 -16.71 3.02 2.45
C THR A 143 -16.58 1.62 3.03
N SER A 144 -17.68 0.99 3.48
CA SER A 144 -17.63 -0.38 4.01
C SER A 144 -17.14 -1.36 2.95
N LEU A 145 -17.65 -1.28 1.72
CA LEU A 145 -17.24 -2.17 0.62
C LEU A 145 -15.75 -2.02 0.27
N VAL A 146 -15.24 -0.79 0.23
CA VAL A 146 -13.81 -0.53 0.01
C VAL A 146 -12.97 -1.18 1.11
N MET A 147 -13.36 -1.00 2.37
CA MET A 147 -12.64 -1.55 3.52
C MET A 147 -12.70 -3.09 3.57
N ASP A 148 -13.85 -3.68 3.29
CA ASP A 148 -14.00 -5.14 3.21
C ASP A 148 -13.15 -5.73 2.09
N GLY A 149 -13.03 -5.04 0.96
CA GLY A 149 -12.14 -5.43 -0.12
C GLY A 149 -10.65 -5.42 0.29
N MET A 150 -10.24 -4.47 1.13
CA MET A 150 -8.86 -4.42 1.66
C MET A 150 -8.59 -5.56 2.64
N GLU A 151 -9.54 -5.84 3.53
CA GLU A 151 -9.45 -6.96 4.46
C GLU A 151 -9.34 -8.30 3.71
N ARG A 152 -10.17 -8.51 2.68
CA ARG A 152 -10.13 -9.72 1.85
C ARG A 152 -8.78 -9.92 1.17
N ARG A 153 -8.16 -8.84 0.67
CA ARG A 153 -6.81 -8.91 0.11
C ARG A 153 -5.78 -9.36 1.14
N LEU A 154 -5.76 -8.77 2.35
CA LEU A 154 -4.86 -9.22 3.41
C LEU A 154 -5.12 -10.67 3.84
N ARG A 155 -6.38 -11.10 3.90
CA ARG A 155 -6.72 -12.51 4.20
C ARG A 155 -6.16 -13.46 3.13
N ALA A 156 -6.21 -13.07 1.86
CA ALA A 156 -5.59 -13.83 0.78
C ALA A 156 -4.07 -13.91 0.94
N GLU A 157 -3.42 -12.82 1.35
CA GLU A 157 -1.98 -12.82 1.66
C GLU A 157 -1.63 -13.81 2.79
N PHE A 158 -2.39 -13.80 3.89
CA PHE A 158 -2.19 -14.76 4.98
C PHE A 158 -2.35 -16.20 4.51
N ALA A 159 -3.38 -16.49 3.72
CA ALA A 159 -3.61 -17.82 3.16
C ALA A 159 -2.44 -18.27 2.28
N TRP A 160 -1.88 -17.36 1.48
CA TRP A 160 -0.70 -17.64 0.67
C TRP A 160 0.55 -17.90 1.54
N LEU A 161 0.80 -17.10 2.58
CA LEU A 161 1.92 -17.34 3.51
C LEU A 161 1.77 -18.68 4.25
N ASP A 162 0.56 -19.09 4.60
CA ASP A 162 0.26 -20.38 5.22
C ASP A 162 0.54 -21.54 4.23
N ASP A 163 0.17 -21.38 2.96
CA ASP A 163 0.50 -22.31 1.87
C ASP A 163 2.01 -22.46 1.69
N VAL A 164 2.74 -21.35 1.65
CA VAL A 164 4.21 -21.33 1.51
C VAL A 164 4.85 -22.03 2.69
N THR A 165 4.43 -21.72 3.92
CA THR A 165 4.92 -22.38 5.15
C THR A 165 4.71 -23.88 5.08
N ARG A 166 3.49 -24.33 4.74
CA ARG A 166 3.16 -25.75 4.67
C ARG A 166 3.97 -26.51 3.62
N LYS A 167 4.17 -25.90 2.44
CA LYS A 167 4.83 -26.55 1.31
C LYS A 167 6.35 -26.48 1.38
N LEU A 168 6.92 -25.42 1.94
CA LEU A 168 8.38 -25.23 2.00
C LEU A 168 8.97 -25.71 3.33
N VAL A 169 8.26 -25.54 4.44
CA VAL A 169 8.79 -25.84 5.79
C VAL A 169 8.37 -27.24 6.25
N LEU A 170 7.14 -27.68 6.00
CA LEU A 170 6.65 -28.99 6.49
C LEU A 170 6.92 -30.17 5.54
N HIS A 171 7.22 -29.92 4.26
CA HIS A 171 7.52 -30.97 3.25
C HIS A 171 8.99 -30.96 2.79
N ALA A 172 9.90 -30.39 3.59
CA ALA A 172 11.33 -30.57 3.41
C ALA A 172 11.73 -32.00 3.81
N ARG A 173 11.33 -33.01 3.03
CA ARG A 173 12.07 -34.28 3.05
C ARG A 173 13.47 -33.96 2.51
N PRO A 174 14.54 -34.40 3.19
CA PRO A 174 15.87 -34.29 2.61
C PRO A 174 15.84 -35.07 1.30
N ASP A 175 16.33 -34.44 0.24
CA ASP A 175 16.64 -35.13 -1.00
C ASP A 175 17.69 -36.19 -0.64
N VAL A 176 17.23 -37.42 -0.43
CA VAL A 176 18.13 -38.56 -0.21
C VAL A 176 18.78 -38.78 -1.56
N GLY A 177 19.97 -38.21 -1.73
CA GLY A 177 20.79 -38.36 -2.91
C GLY A 177 20.84 -39.83 -3.31
N VAL A 178 20.17 -40.15 -4.41
CA VAL A 178 20.32 -41.43 -5.09
C VAL A 178 21.74 -41.43 -5.62
N LYS A 179 22.67 -42.07 -4.89
CA LYS A 179 23.94 -42.48 -5.47
C LYS A 179 23.62 -43.44 -6.63
N PRO A 180 24.24 -43.28 -7.81
CA PRO A 180 24.10 -44.26 -8.87
C PRO A 180 24.56 -45.61 -8.33
N SER A 181 23.73 -46.63 -8.53
CA SER A 181 24.10 -48.01 -8.22
C SER A 181 25.30 -48.41 -9.08
N ASP A 182 26.41 -48.76 -8.44
CA ASP A 182 27.48 -49.54 -9.08
C ASP A 182 26.89 -50.91 -9.45
N ARG A 183 26.41 -51.02 -10.68
CA ARG A 183 26.19 -52.29 -11.34
C ARG A 183 27.44 -52.64 -12.13
N ASP A 184 27.94 -53.83 -11.80
CA ASP A 184 28.53 -54.78 -12.73
C ASP A 184 29.88 -54.39 -13.34
N ASP A 185 30.95 -54.77 -12.64
CA ASP A 185 32.08 -55.41 -13.34
C ASP A 185 32.61 -56.61 -12.54
N LYS A 186 31.85 -57.72 -12.62
CA LYS A 186 32.37 -59.07 -12.43
C LYS A 186 32.31 -59.77 -13.77
N SER A 187 33.36 -59.68 -14.58
CA SER A 187 33.86 -60.82 -15.37
C SER A 187 35.12 -60.45 -16.16
N SER A 188 36.28 -60.94 -15.72
CA SER A 188 37.24 -61.69 -16.55
C SER A 188 38.56 -61.87 -15.80
N ASN A 189 38.70 -63.01 -15.12
CA ASN A 189 39.87 -63.89 -15.27
C ASN A 189 39.54 -65.28 -14.74
#